data_AF-A0A1J4KUF9-F1
#
_entry.id   AF-A0A1J4KUF9-F1
#
_cell.length_a   1.000
_cell.length_b   1.000
_cell.length_c   1.000
_cell.angle_alpha   90.00
_cell.angle_beta   90.00
_cell.angle_gamma   90.00
#
_symmetry.space_group_name_H-M   'P 1'
#
loop_
_entity.id
_entity.type
_entity.pdbx_description
1 polymer ?
#
loop_
_entity_poly.entity_id
_entity_poly.type
_entity_poly.pdbx_seq_one_letter_code
_entity_poly.pdbx_strand_id
1 'polypeptide(L)'
;MSTSFHSIFGINSIQTNDCTDEIIDIDAPKNHESSEIYQKLVDICFDPDSLVQLLNSQLKNHVLVQSAVHYTNFEQTQMLSPFLNILPCILSNKIIIAQSQKPQINIKSYLTAWQYFAFQSFYTYFQILLSSKIYSGRSREWVLCMLYENLLLEKKIFKTGNLLQVKIKDKIHKEKSIFLAIMESDQYVTIYNHNNLIASGNILFSSDSGNGICTLVDKENGTESQITLLNNDGKPIDCSYQDYLLSISKRNCSINKLISSCKVIGKQSPISLKVYDVIGKNIIAYDAEFLQAFYYLNSNDSKAFSSIMTISRFFDRHYFVVKTLIWVIIDNAKDPNDIFSSMFSPHHYLINFVQIASKVVVDRIMEKIIEFCKLSNDNDNYLKNDNFVIGLVRVFWNSLIHNFMGFPKIVFVLCLQILISTCKKFSTDVKNPYNGITSLMFNKVIIPLMLQHIENSGFARKAVIKLSAIICVTAKMGTQDKYSSIGRESLIFFLTRITSTTMGAKDIPKPSVTDFIEAVNHTLSYIKEHGKELKDIFALDNELVQDNSSDVSVNRPISSSKDQKRKIPKDVIPWKLMLAEDIVYSYFIQNDSSK
;
A
#
# COMPACT_ATOMS: atom_id res chain seq x y z
N MET A 1 7.18 4.91 -30.07
CA MET A 1 7.97 4.75 -28.83
C MET A 1 6.99 4.76 -27.68
N SER A 2 6.92 3.72 -26.85
CA SER A 2 6.03 3.69 -25.69
C SER A 2 6.54 4.72 -24.66
N THR A 3 5.80 5.80 -24.46
CA THR A 3 6.03 6.78 -23.39
C THR A 3 5.96 6.07 -22.04
N SER A 4 6.91 6.27 -21.13
CA SER A 4 6.83 5.65 -19.80
C SER A 4 5.65 6.20 -18.99
N PHE A 5 5.06 5.39 -18.11
CA PHE A 5 3.96 5.87 -17.25
C PHE A 5 4.37 7.11 -16.45
N HIS A 6 5.55 7.10 -15.82
CA HIS A 6 6.06 8.26 -15.10
C HIS A 6 6.39 9.47 -15.99
N SER A 7 6.64 9.27 -17.29
CA SER A 7 6.75 10.42 -18.21
C SER A 7 5.42 11.16 -18.37
N ILE A 8 4.27 10.55 -18.09
CA ILE A 8 2.95 11.20 -18.19
C ILE A 8 2.35 11.48 -16.82
N PHE A 9 2.48 10.58 -15.85
CA PHE A 9 1.83 10.65 -14.54
C PHE A 9 2.81 10.84 -13.37
N GLY A 10 4.09 11.09 -13.62
CA GLY A 10 5.08 11.39 -12.59
C GLY A 10 5.08 12.86 -12.17
N ILE A 11 5.26 13.16 -10.88
CA ILE A 11 5.25 14.53 -10.34
C ILE A 11 6.31 15.41 -11.03
N ASN A 12 7.50 14.86 -11.29
CA ASN A 12 8.65 15.60 -11.86
C ASN A 12 8.81 15.45 -13.38
N SER A 13 7.80 14.97 -14.11
CA SER A 13 7.93 14.79 -15.56
C SER A 13 8.07 16.13 -16.29
N ILE A 14 8.94 16.20 -17.29
CA ILE A 14 9.12 17.37 -18.15
C ILE A 14 8.34 17.14 -19.45
N GLN A 15 7.38 18.01 -19.73
CA GLN A 15 6.54 17.91 -20.93
C GLN A 15 6.97 18.85 -22.04
N THR A 16 6.74 18.43 -23.29
CA THR A 16 7.08 19.21 -24.49
C THR A 16 5.88 19.57 -25.36
N ASN A 17 4.69 19.00 -25.10
CA ASN A 17 3.48 19.23 -25.89
C ASN A 17 2.69 20.46 -25.39
N ASP A 18 2.02 21.16 -26.30
CA ASP A 18 1.21 22.36 -26.04
C ASP A 18 -0.31 22.05 -26.00
N CYS A 19 -0.70 20.78 -26.13
CA CYS A 19 -2.08 20.27 -26.05
C CYS A 19 -3.07 20.82 -27.08
N THR A 20 -2.59 21.41 -28.18
CA THR A 20 -3.42 22.18 -29.11
C THR A 20 -4.31 21.31 -30.02
N ASP A 21 -3.93 20.06 -30.28
CA ASP A 21 -4.58 19.22 -31.32
C ASP A 21 -5.20 17.91 -30.79
N GLU A 22 -5.16 17.65 -29.48
CA GLU A 22 -5.66 16.39 -28.91
C GLU A 22 -7.15 16.50 -28.53
N ILE A 23 -7.96 15.60 -29.08
CA ILE A 23 -9.41 15.50 -28.81
C ILE A 23 -9.69 14.14 -28.19
N ILE A 24 -10.56 14.13 -27.17
CA ILE A 24 -11.08 12.89 -26.60
C ILE A 24 -12.16 12.35 -27.55
N ASP A 25 -11.94 11.14 -28.06
CA ASP A 25 -12.86 10.42 -28.95
C ASP A 25 -13.15 9.03 -28.36
N ILE A 26 -14.20 8.96 -27.55
CA ILE A 26 -14.62 7.74 -26.83
C ILE A 26 -16.14 7.64 -26.93
N ASP A 27 -16.62 6.51 -27.43
CA ASP A 27 -18.06 6.26 -27.56
C ASP A 27 -18.73 5.96 -26.22
N ALA A 28 -19.88 6.61 -26.00
CA ALA A 28 -20.72 6.36 -24.85
C ALA A 28 -21.43 4.99 -24.95
N PRO A 29 -21.69 4.30 -23.82
CA PRO A 29 -22.47 3.07 -23.81
C PRO A 29 -23.93 3.34 -24.22
N LYS A 30 -24.51 2.46 -25.04
CA LYS A 30 -25.89 2.65 -25.57
C LYS A 30 -27.02 2.35 -24.59
N ASN A 31 -26.72 1.73 -23.45
CA ASN A 31 -27.75 1.23 -22.53
C ASN A 31 -27.82 2.12 -21.29
N HIS A 32 -28.99 2.70 -21.00
CA HIS A 32 -29.23 3.38 -19.73
C HIS A 32 -29.09 2.41 -18.54
N GLU A 33 -28.51 2.87 -17.44
CA GLU A 33 -28.39 2.08 -16.21
C GLU A 33 -28.78 2.90 -14.97
N SER A 34 -29.28 2.22 -13.93
CA SER A 34 -29.63 2.84 -12.64
C SER A 34 -28.44 2.86 -11.68
N SER A 35 -27.26 3.27 -12.16
CA SER A 35 -26.06 3.34 -11.33
C SER A 35 -25.85 4.76 -10.78
N GLU A 36 -25.12 4.86 -9.68
CA GLU A 36 -24.74 6.13 -9.08
C GLU A 36 -23.96 7.00 -10.06
N ILE A 37 -23.05 6.42 -10.86
CA ILE A 37 -22.30 7.15 -11.89
C ILE A 37 -23.22 7.71 -12.97
N TYR A 38 -24.21 6.92 -13.41
CA TYR A 38 -25.13 7.35 -14.46
C TYR A 38 -25.96 8.55 -13.98
N GLN A 39 -26.51 8.48 -12.76
CA GLN A 39 -27.24 9.61 -12.18
C GLN A 39 -26.35 10.83 -12.00
N LYS A 40 -25.12 10.65 -11.52
CA LYS A 40 -24.16 11.76 -11.36
C LYS A 40 -23.81 12.42 -12.70
N LEU A 41 -23.74 11.63 -13.78
CA LEU A 41 -23.54 12.14 -15.14
C LEU A 41 -24.76 12.93 -15.63
N VAL A 42 -25.98 12.45 -15.38
CA VAL A 42 -27.22 13.20 -15.68
C VAL A 42 -27.26 14.52 -14.92
N ASP A 43 -26.96 14.51 -13.62
CA ASP A 43 -27.00 15.71 -12.76
C ASP A 43 -26.04 16.81 -13.24
N ILE A 44 -24.90 16.43 -13.80
CA ILE A 44 -23.81 17.36 -14.17
C ILE A 44 -23.82 17.71 -15.65
N CYS A 45 -24.07 16.73 -16.52
CA CYS A 45 -23.98 16.90 -17.98
C CYS A 45 -25.36 17.12 -18.63
N PHE A 46 -26.46 16.91 -17.90
CA PHE A 46 -27.85 16.77 -18.40
C PHE A 46 -28.06 15.55 -19.31
N ASP A 47 -27.11 15.30 -20.21
CA ASP A 47 -26.99 14.12 -21.06
C ASP A 47 -25.64 13.42 -20.78
N PRO A 48 -25.62 12.16 -20.30
CA PRO A 48 -24.39 11.42 -20.02
C PRO A 48 -23.44 11.26 -21.21
N ASP A 49 -23.97 11.22 -22.44
CA ASP A 49 -23.18 11.12 -23.67
C ASP A 49 -22.35 12.39 -23.91
N SER A 50 -22.80 13.52 -23.34
CA SER A 50 -22.15 14.83 -23.48
C SER A 50 -20.90 15.00 -22.59
N LEU A 51 -20.53 13.99 -21.77
CA LEU A 51 -19.31 14.05 -20.94
C LEU A 51 -18.06 14.37 -21.78
N VAL A 52 -17.89 13.69 -22.92
CA VAL A 52 -16.73 13.90 -23.80
C VAL A 52 -16.71 15.32 -24.37
N GLN A 53 -17.87 15.86 -24.74
CA GLN A 53 -17.98 17.24 -25.24
C GLN A 53 -17.63 18.26 -24.16
N LEU A 54 -18.08 18.03 -22.91
CA LEU A 54 -17.74 18.84 -21.76
C LEU A 54 -16.23 18.84 -21.52
N LEU A 55 -15.60 17.67 -21.47
CA LEU A 55 -14.16 17.53 -21.25
C LEU A 55 -13.34 18.19 -22.37
N ASN A 56 -13.72 17.98 -23.64
CA ASN A 56 -13.08 18.65 -24.78
C ASN A 56 -13.23 20.18 -24.72
N SER A 57 -14.36 20.68 -24.21
CA SER A 57 -14.56 22.13 -24.00
C SER A 57 -13.65 22.67 -22.89
N GLN A 58 -13.43 21.90 -21.82
CA GLN A 58 -12.47 22.27 -20.78
C GLN A 58 -11.03 22.29 -21.31
N LEU A 59 -10.61 21.26 -22.08
CA LEU A 59 -9.28 21.24 -22.72
C LEU A 59 -9.04 22.48 -23.57
N LYS A 60 -10.01 22.85 -24.41
CA LYS A 60 -9.94 24.08 -25.23
C LYS A 60 -9.76 25.32 -24.36
N ASN A 61 -10.43 25.41 -23.22
CA ASN A 61 -10.29 26.54 -22.30
C ASN A 61 -8.87 26.65 -21.73
N HIS A 62 -8.25 25.53 -21.35
CA HIS A 62 -6.84 25.53 -20.90
C HIS A 62 -5.88 26.06 -21.97
N VAL A 63 -6.07 25.60 -23.22
CA VAL A 63 -5.24 26.00 -24.36
C VAL A 63 -5.46 27.48 -24.71
N LEU A 64 -6.71 27.95 -24.71
CA LEU A 64 -7.02 29.36 -25.02
C LEU A 64 -6.44 30.33 -23.99
N VAL A 65 -6.52 29.98 -22.70
CA VAL A 65 -6.03 30.83 -21.60
C VAL A 65 -4.52 30.64 -21.36
N GLN A 66 -3.91 29.58 -21.90
CA GLN A 66 -2.51 29.21 -21.67
C GLN A 66 -2.17 29.12 -20.17
N SER A 67 -3.12 28.60 -19.37
CA SER A 67 -3.00 28.53 -17.92
C SER A 67 -3.62 27.25 -17.35
N ALA A 68 -3.14 26.82 -16.20
CA ALA A 68 -3.66 25.69 -15.44
C ALA A 68 -4.99 26.07 -14.75
N VAL A 69 -6.02 26.38 -15.55
CA VAL A 69 -7.30 26.98 -15.12
C VAL A 69 -7.89 26.30 -13.88
N HIS A 70 -7.89 24.98 -13.81
CA HIS A 70 -8.42 24.26 -12.64
C HIS A 70 -7.62 24.54 -11.36
N TYR A 71 -6.29 24.57 -11.48
CA TYR A 71 -5.40 24.86 -10.35
C TYR A 71 -5.55 26.31 -9.91
N THR A 72 -5.52 27.26 -10.87
CA THR A 72 -5.67 28.70 -10.56
C THR A 72 -7.03 29.00 -9.92
N ASN A 73 -8.11 28.41 -10.44
CA ASN A 73 -9.45 28.58 -9.85
C ASN A 73 -9.51 27.98 -8.44
N PHE A 74 -8.89 26.82 -8.23
CA PHE A 74 -8.82 26.21 -6.92
C PHE A 74 -8.02 27.07 -5.93
N GLU A 75 -6.87 27.61 -6.30
CA GLU A 75 -6.10 28.51 -5.43
C GLU A 75 -6.92 29.73 -4.99
N GLN A 76 -7.72 30.29 -5.89
CA GLN A 76 -8.54 31.47 -5.63
C GLN A 76 -9.81 31.17 -4.83
N THR A 77 -10.48 30.06 -5.10
CA THR A 77 -11.84 29.79 -4.58
C THR A 77 -11.89 28.66 -3.55
N GLN A 78 -10.84 27.84 -3.47
CA GLN A 78 -10.82 26.58 -2.73
C GLN A 78 -11.93 25.60 -3.16
N MET A 79 -12.48 25.77 -4.37
CA MET A 79 -13.53 24.92 -4.94
C MET A 79 -13.06 24.18 -6.19
N LEU A 80 -13.46 22.92 -6.30
CA LEU A 80 -13.24 22.11 -7.50
C LEU A 80 -14.28 22.45 -8.57
N SER A 81 -13.90 22.28 -9.84
CA SER A 81 -14.86 22.39 -10.95
C SER A 81 -15.97 21.34 -10.78
N PRO A 82 -17.26 21.69 -10.97
CA PRO A 82 -18.38 20.80 -10.63
C PRO A 82 -18.33 19.42 -11.28
N PHE A 83 -17.81 19.34 -12.52
CA PHE A 83 -17.71 18.06 -13.24
C PHE A 83 -16.70 17.08 -12.61
N LEU A 84 -15.75 17.57 -11.81
CA LEU A 84 -14.82 16.70 -11.07
C LEU A 84 -15.53 15.91 -9.97
N ASN A 85 -16.74 16.32 -9.55
CA ASN A 85 -17.58 15.56 -8.62
C ASN A 85 -18.11 14.24 -9.22
N ILE A 86 -17.82 13.94 -10.50
CA ILE A 86 -18.07 12.63 -11.11
C ILE A 86 -17.03 11.60 -10.66
N LEU A 87 -15.77 12.02 -10.45
CA LEU A 87 -14.64 11.13 -10.13
C LEU A 87 -14.91 10.16 -8.96
N PRO A 88 -15.54 10.58 -7.85
CA PRO A 88 -15.88 9.67 -6.75
C PRO A 88 -16.78 8.51 -7.16
N CYS A 89 -17.62 8.63 -8.20
CA CYS A 89 -18.55 7.57 -8.59
C CYS A 89 -17.94 6.56 -9.59
N ILE A 90 -16.75 6.84 -10.12
CA ILE A 90 -16.11 6.05 -11.19
C ILE A 90 -15.64 4.69 -10.67
N LEU A 91 -14.85 4.66 -9.60
CA LEU A 91 -14.28 3.42 -9.08
C LEU A 91 -15.26 2.74 -8.11
N SER A 92 -15.39 1.42 -8.19
CA SER A 92 -16.17 0.66 -7.22
C SER A 92 -15.31 0.22 -6.01
N ASN A 93 -15.89 -0.12 -4.86
CA ASN A 93 -15.08 -0.73 -3.79
C ASN A 93 -14.42 -2.05 -4.23
N LYS A 94 -15.03 -2.76 -5.20
CA LYS A 94 -14.51 -4.03 -5.71
C LYS A 94 -13.16 -3.87 -6.42
N ILE A 95 -13.00 -2.81 -7.23
CA ILE A 95 -11.75 -2.59 -7.96
C ILE A 95 -10.60 -2.28 -7.01
N ILE A 96 -10.87 -1.58 -5.90
CA ILE A 96 -9.85 -1.21 -4.92
C ILE A 96 -9.41 -2.41 -4.10
N ILE A 97 -10.36 -3.29 -3.71
CA ILE A 97 -10.03 -4.60 -3.10
C ILE A 97 -9.22 -5.45 -4.07
N ALA A 98 -9.57 -5.45 -5.35
CA ALA A 98 -8.83 -6.22 -6.34
C ALA A 98 -7.39 -5.71 -6.49
N GLN A 99 -7.19 -4.39 -6.60
CA GLN A 99 -5.86 -3.79 -6.75
C GLN A 99 -4.99 -3.92 -5.50
N SER A 100 -5.58 -4.00 -4.32
CA SER A 100 -4.80 -4.22 -3.09
C SER A 100 -4.25 -5.64 -2.99
N GLN A 101 -4.90 -6.60 -3.64
CA GLN A 101 -4.53 -8.02 -3.60
C GLN A 101 -3.70 -8.48 -4.80
N LYS A 102 -3.76 -7.73 -5.90
CA LYS A 102 -3.10 -8.08 -7.16
C LYS A 102 -2.14 -6.98 -7.59
N PRO A 103 -0.96 -7.32 -8.11
CA PRO A 103 -0.05 -6.33 -8.68
C PRO A 103 -0.67 -5.55 -9.85
N GLN A 104 -1.48 -6.23 -10.66
CA GLN A 104 -2.19 -5.66 -11.79
C GLN A 104 -3.58 -6.31 -11.92
N ILE A 105 -4.55 -5.52 -12.36
CA ILE A 105 -5.93 -5.98 -12.60
C ILE A 105 -6.38 -5.62 -14.01
N ASN A 106 -7.36 -6.34 -14.56
CA ASN A 106 -8.11 -5.90 -15.74
C ASN A 106 -9.24 -4.98 -15.27
N ILE A 107 -9.17 -3.69 -15.58
CA ILE A 107 -10.10 -2.67 -15.06
C ILE A 107 -11.51 -2.91 -15.57
N LYS A 108 -11.62 -3.25 -16.86
CA LYS A 108 -12.91 -3.52 -17.52
C LYS A 108 -13.69 -4.65 -16.84
N SER A 109 -13.00 -5.57 -16.15
CA SER A 109 -13.65 -6.65 -15.39
C SER A 109 -14.29 -6.21 -14.07
N TYR A 110 -14.01 -4.99 -13.59
CA TYR A 110 -14.45 -4.50 -12.27
C TYR A 110 -15.37 -3.27 -12.32
N LEU A 111 -15.57 -2.68 -13.50
CA LEU A 111 -16.38 -1.48 -13.72
C LEU A 111 -17.62 -1.82 -14.56
N THR A 112 -18.75 -1.14 -14.31
CA THR A 112 -19.88 -1.14 -15.25
C THR A 112 -19.50 -0.48 -16.56
N ALA A 113 -20.34 -0.59 -17.59
CA ALA A 113 -20.08 0.05 -18.88
C ALA A 113 -19.92 1.57 -18.74
N TRP A 114 -20.77 2.22 -17.94
CA TRP A 114 -20.69 3.66 -17.68
C TRP A 114 -19.53 4.06 -16.77
N GLN A 115 -19.22 3.26 -15.74
CA GLN A 115 -18.02 3.48 -14.93
C GLN A 115 -16.75 3.39 -15.78
N TYR A 116 -16.68 2.41 -16.69
CA TYR A 116 -15.56 2.26 -17.60
C TYR A 116 -15.49 3.42 -18.58
N PHE A 117 -16.59 3.79 -19.25
CA PHE A 117 -16.66 4.96 -20.12
C PHE A 117 -16.17 6.24 -19.44
N ALA A 118 -16.68 6.54 -18.23
CA ALA A 118 -16.26 7.69 -17.45
C ALA A 118 -14.76 7.59 -17.09
N PHE A 119 -14.30 6.42 -16.65
CA PHE A 119 -12.89 6.20 -16.34
C PHE A 119 -11.99 6.46 -17.56
N GLN A 120 -12.34 5.95 -18.74
CA GLN A 120 -11.56 6.16 -19.97
C GLN A 120 -11.55 7.63 -20.38
N SER A 121 -12.71 8.31 -20.27
CA SER A 121 -12.87 9.73 -20.60
C SER A 121 -12.01 10.61 -19.69
N PHE A 122 -12.10 10.42 -18.38
CA PHE A 122 -11.28 11.17 -17.42
C PHE A 122 -9.79 10.78 -17.51
N TYR A 123 -9.47 9.51 -17.72
CA TYR A 123 -8.08 9.09 -17.93
C TYR A 123 -7.46 9.83 -19.11
N THR A 124 -8.16 9.86 -20.25
CA THR A 124 -7.68 10.52 -21.47
C THR A 124 -7.58 12.03 -21.25
N TYR A 125 -8.58 12.63 -20.60
CA TYR A 125 -8.55 14.04 -20.21
C TYR A 125 -7.31 14.40 -19.39
N PHE A 126 -7.05 13.67 -18.31
CA PHE A 126 -5.90 13.93 -17.46
C PHE A 126 -4.57 13.56 -18.12
N GLN A 127 -4.54 12.54 -18.97
CA GLN A 127 -3.38 12.25 -19.79
C GLN A 127 -3.02 13.45 -20.68
N ILE A 128 -3.99 14.01 -21.41
CA ILE A 128 -3.78 15.20 -22.25
C ILE A 128 -3.29 16.37 -21.39
N LEU A 129 -3.98 16.69 -20.29
CA LEU A 129 -3.58 17.79 -19.38
C LEU A 129 -2.16 17.61 -18.83
N LEU A 130 -1.82 16.40 -18.39
CA LEU A 130 -0.52 16.10 -17.79
C LEU A 130 0.58 15.92 -18.84
N SER A 131 0.24 15.76 -20.12
CA SER A 131 1.20 15.84 -21.22
C SER A 131 1.46 17.28 -21.67
N SER A 132 0.74 18.27 -21.12
CA SER A 132 0.91 19.69 -21.41
C SER A 132 2.09 20.33 -20.67
N LYS A 133 2.71 21.35 -21.27
CA LYS A 133 3.56 22.32 -20.55
C LYS A 133 2.79 23.17 -19.54
N ILE A 134 1.48 23.34 -19.73
CA ILE A 134 0.62 24.18 -18.88
C ILE A 134 0.64 23.67 -17.43
N TYR A 135 0.64 22.35 -17.24
CA TYR A 135 0.65 21.72 -15.93
C TYR A 135 2.07 21.30 -15.54
N SER A 136 2.77 22.21 -14.86
CA SER A 136 4.12 22.02 -14.33
C SER A 136 4.24 22.40 -12.85
N GLY A 137 5.25 21.85 -12.17
CA GLY A 137 5.49 22.12 -10.75
C GLY A 137 4.28 21.81 -9.86
N ARG A 138 3.87 22.79 -9.04
CA ARG A 138 2.77 22.63 -8.07
C ARG A 138 1.42 22.31 -8.72
N SER A 139 1.11 22.92 -9.86
CA SER A 139 -0.16 22.67 -10.55
C SER A 139 -0.30 21.20 -10.99
N ARG A 140 0.82 20.59 -11.37
CA ARG A 140 0.91 19.20 -11.77
C ARG A 140 0.75 18.25 -10.58
N GLU A 141 1.50 18.50 -9.51
CA GLU A 141 1.38 17.75 -8.26
C GLU A 141 -0.06 17.79 -7.74
N TRP A 142 -0.66 18.98 -7.75
CA TRP A 142 -2.05 19.18 -7.35
C TRP A 142 -3.03 18.39 -8.22
N VAL A 143 -2.92 18.42 -9.56
CA VAL A 143 -3.82 17.66 -10.43
C VAL A 143 -3.72 16.15 -10.18
N LEU A 144 -2.51 15.62 -10.02
CA LEU A 144 -2.30 14.20 -9.74
C LEU A 144 -2.93 13.80 -8.40
N CYS A 145 -2.63 14.57 -7.34
CA CYS A 145 -3.20 14.32 -6.01
C CYS A 145 -4.73 14.44 -6.02
N MET A 146 -5.27 15.50 -6.65
CA MET A 146 -6.70 15.74 -6.78
C MET A 146 -7.39 14.60 -7.53
N LEU A 147 -6.84 14.14 -8.66
CA LEU A 147 -7.38 13.02 -9.42
C LEU A 147 -7.48 11.76 -8.54
N TYR A 148 -6.35 11.34 -7.96
CA TYR A 148 -6.30 10.10 -7.20
C TYR A 148 -7.13 10.17 -5.90
N GLU A 149 -7.13 11.32 -5.22
CA GLU A 149 -7.92 11.53 -4.02
C GLU A 149 -9.42 11.47 -4.32
N ASN A 150 -9.87 12.12 -5.39
CA ASN A 150 -11.29 12.09 -5.78
C ASN A 150 -11.72 10.70 -6.26
N LEU A 151 -10.86 9.94 -6.95
CA LEU A 151 -11.15 8.55 -7.32
C LEU A 151 -11.33 7.64 -6.09
N LEU A 152 -10.68 7.97 -4.97
CA LEU A 152 -10.77 7.22 -3.71
C LEU A 152 -11.77 7.81 -2.70
N LEU A 153 -12.39 8.95 -3.03
CA LEU A 153 -13.34 9.62 -2.15
C LEU A 153 -14.54 8.71 -1.86
N GLU A 154 -14.97 8.69 -0.60
CA GLU A 154 -16.11 7.88 -0.09
C GLU A 154 -15.97 6.35 -0.25
N LYS A 155 -14.78 5.84 -0.60
CA LYS A 155 -14.55 4.40 -0.75
C LYS A 155 -14.45 3.70 0.61
N LYS A 156 -15.57 3.11 1.02
CA LYS A 156 -15.72 2.36 2.30
C LYS A 156 -15.21 0.92 2.20
N ILE A 157 -14.00 0.73 1.68
CA ILE A 157 -13.45 -0.60 1.37
C ILE A 157 -13.10 -1.37 2.65
N PHE A 158 -12.89 -0.65 3.74
CA PHE A 158 -12.73 -1.20 5.08
C PHE A 158 -13.27 -0.22 6.10
N LYS A 159 -14.36 -0.57 6.78
CA LYS A 159 -14.85 0.23 7.91
C LYS A 159 -13.84 0.10 9.04
N THR A 160 -12.95 1.08 9.16
CA THR A 160 -12.12 1.27 10.35
C THR A 160 -13.01 1.86 11.44
N GLY A 161 -12.98 1.26 12.63
CA GLY A 161 -13.62 1.84 13.80
C GLY A 161 -12.70 2.81 14.51
N ASN A 162 -13.28 3.81 15.18
CA ASN A 162 -12.55 4.64 16.14
C ASN A 162 -12.77 4.12 17.55
N LEU A 163 -11.68 3.95 18.29
CA LEU A 163 -11.73 3.61 19.71
C LEU A 163 -11.75 4.88 20.55
N LEU A 164 -12.75 4.96 21.43
CA LEU A 164 -13.01 6.09 22.29
C LEU A 164 -13.21 5.60 23.72
N GLN A 165 -12.91 6.45 24.69
CA GLN A 165 -13.40 6.28 26.04
C GLN A 165 -14.65 7.12 26.22
N VAL A 166 -15.73 6.48 26.66
CA VAL A 166 -16.99 7.16 26.97
C VAL A 166 -17.38 6.87 28.41
N LYS A 167 -17.94 7.88 29.08
CA LYS A 167 -18.65 7.67 30.33
C LYS A 167 -20.14 7.58 29.99
N ILE A 168 -20.85 6.65 30.61
CA ILE A 168 -22.29 6.49 30.39
C ILE A 168 -23.05 6.73 31.68
N LYS A 169 -24.28 7.20 31.56
CA LYS A 169 -25.27 7.26 32.63
C LYS A 169 -26.54 6.51 32.20
N ASP A 170 -26.96 5.57 33.04
CA ASP A 170 -28.19 4.79 32.88
C ASP A 170 -28.73 4.37 34.26
N LYS A 171 -29.97 3.88 34.34
CA LYS A 171 -30.65 3.39 35.56
C LYS A 171 -29.82 2.39 36.34
N ILE A 172 -29.04 1.55 35.65
CA ILE A 172 -28.15 0.53 36.24
C ILE A 172 -26.80 1.14 36.64
N HIS A 173 -26.28 2.05 35.82
CA HIS A 173 -24.94 2.63 35.95
C HIS A 173 -25.03 4.04 36.53
N LYS A 174 -25.32 4.12 37.84
CA LYS A 174 -25.72 5.37 38.51
C LYS A 174 -24.64 6.46 38.56
N GLU A 175 -23.34 6.18 38.43
CA GLU A 175 -22.31 7.16 38.05
C GLU A 175 -20.89 6.57 37.85
N LYS A 176 -20.16 7.11 36.85
CA LYS A 176 -18.68 7.14 36.67
C LYS A 176 -17.90 5.85 36.42
N SER A 177 -18.29 5.04 35.44
CA SER A 177 -17.38 4.04 34.84
C SER A 177 -16.95 4.47 33.43
N ILE A 178 -15.65 4.37 33.14
CA ILE A 178 -15.10 4.64 31.81
C ILE A 178 -15.20 3.36 30.99
N PHE A 179 -15.97 3.42 29.92
CA PHE A 179 -16.20 2.31 29.00
C PHE A 179 -15.48 2.54 27.68
N LEU A 180 -15.18 1.44 27.02
CA LEU A 180 -14.56 1.45 25.71
C LEU A 180 -15.67 1.49 24.66
N ALA A 181 -15.69 2.54 23.84
CA ALA A 181 -16.60 2.66 22.72
C ALA A 181 -15.88 2.45 21.39
N ILE A 182 -16.57 1.80 20.47
CA ILE A 182 -16.18 1.64 19.08
C ILE A 182 -17.19 2.40 18.25
N MET A 183 -16.73 3.36 17.45
CA MET A 183 -17.54 4.07 16.48
C MET A 183 -17.23 3.53 15.08
N GLU A 184 -18.16 2.77 14.49
CA GLU A 184 -17.97 2.07 13.21
C GLU A 184 -18.37 2.90 11.98
N SER A 185 -19.20 3.91 12.19
CA SER A 185 -19.63 4.90 11.20
C SER A 185 -19.91 6.21 11.91
N ASP A 186 -20.14 7.29 11.15
CA ASP A 186 -20.39 8.64 11.70
C ASP A 186 -21.50 8.70 12.76
N GLN A 187 -22.37 7.69 12.85
CA GLN A 187 -23.49 7.67 13.80
C GLN A 187 -23.63 6.37 14.60
N TYR A 188 -22.92 5.28 14.27
CA TYR A 188 -23.11 3.99 14.96
C TYR A 188 -22.00 3.71 15.97
N VAL A 189 -22.40 3.47 17.23
CA VAL A 189 -21.50 3.23 18.35
C VAL A 189 -21.84 1.93 19.09
N THR A 190 -20.82 1.18 19.48
CA THR A 190 -20.92 0.02 20.38
C THR A 190 -20.04 0.21 21.60
N ILE A 191 -20.57 0.01 22.80
CA ILE A 191 -19.92 0.28 24.09
C ILE A 191 -19.68 -1.03 24.83
N TYR A 192 -18.45 -1.22 25.29
CA TYR A 192 -17.97 -2.42 25.98
C TYR A 192 -17.47 -2.09 27.39
N ASN A 193 -17.74 -3.01 28.31
CA ASN A 193 -17.06 -3.14 29.59
C ASN A 193 -16.21 -4.41 29.55
N HIS A 194 -14.89 -4.27 29.43
CA HIS A 194 -13.99 -5.40 29.22
C HIS A 194 -14.42 -6.24 27.99
N ASN A 195 -14.89 -7.46 28.21
CA ASN A 195 -15.39 -8.35 27.15
C ASN A 195 -16.91 -8.27 26.93
N ASN A 196 -17.64 -7.57 27.79
CA ASN A 196 -19.10 -7.56 27.76
C ASN A 196 -19.62 -6.35 26.97
N LEU A 197 -20.48 -6.60 25.98
CA LEU A 197 -21.23 -5.56 25.30
C LEU A 197 -22.25 -4.96 26.27
N ILE A 198 -22.21 -3.65 26.46
CA ILE A 198 -23.17 -2.91 27.29
C ILE A 198 -24.30 -2.36 26.44
N ALA A 199 -23.94 -1.81 25.27
CA ALA A 199 -24.88 -1.13 24.40
C ALA A 199 -24.37 -1.03 22.96
N SER A 200 -25.28 -0.98 22.01
CA SER A 200 -24.98 -0.73 20.60
C SER A 200 -26.12 -0.01 19.93
N GLY A 201 -25.84 1.02 19.12
CA GLY A 201 -26.92 1.82 18.56
C GLY A 201 -26.46 3.03 17.76
N ASN A 202 -27.44 3.69 17.15
CA ASN A 202 -27.20 4.99 16.52
C ASN A 202 -27.24 6.09 17.59
N ILE A 203 -26.33 7.06 17.45
CA ILE A 203 -26.37 8.28 18.22
C ILE A 203 -27.50 9.16 17.67
N LEU A 204 -28.45 9.53 18.52
CA LEU A 204 -29.45 10.56 18.26
C LEU A 204 -29.17 11.77 19.14
N PHE A 205 -29.43 12.95 18.58
CA PHE A 205 -29.36 14.22 19.27
C PHE A 205 -30.78 14.78 19.36
N SER A 206 -31.34 14.90 20.56
CA SER A 206 -32.62 15.57 20.74
C SER A 206 -32.40 17.06 20.97
N SER A 207 -33.12 17.89 20.20
CA SER A 207 -33.11 19.35 20.29
C SER A 207 -34.02 19.91 21.39
N ASP A 208 -34.84 19.05 22.02
CA ASP A 208 -36.05 19.49 22.72
C ASP A 208 -35.80 19.96 24.17
N SER A 209 -34.60 19.77 24.70
CA SER A 209 -34.13 20.40 25.93
C SER A 209 -32.91 21.22 25.58
N GLY A 210 -32.85 22.52 25.89
CA GLY A 210 -31.81 23.48 25.48
C GLY A 210 -30.33 23.13 25.79
N ASN A 211 -30.05 21.93 26.30
CA ASN A 211 -28.77 21.23 26.20
C ASN A 211 -29.02 19.95 25.38
N GLY A 212 -28.60 19.89 24.11
CA GLY A 212 -28.84 18.71 23.27
C GLY A 212 -28.26 17.46 23.92
N ILE A 213 -29.11 16.50 24.26
CA ILE A 213 -28.68 15.27 24.96
C ILE A 213 -28.38 14.20 23.91
N CYS A 214 -27.14 13.70 23.92
CA CYS A 214 -26.73 12.56 23.14
C CYS A 214 -27.30 11.25 23.72
N THR A 215 -28.27 10.63 23.03
CA THR A 215 -28.85 9.34 23.39
C THR A 215 -28.46 8.26 22.39
N LEU A 216 -28.15 7.07 22.89
CA LEU A 216 -27.91 5.90 22.05
C LEU A 216 -29.19 5.08 21.96
N VAL A 217 -29.66 4.78 20.74
CA VAL A 217 -30.86 3.96 20.51
C VAL A 217 -30.47 2.57 20.03
N ASP A 218 -30.83 1.57 20.83
CA ASP A 218 -30.54 0.16 20.56
C ASP A 218 -31.38 -0.39 19.39
N LYS A 219 -30.73 -1.14 18.50
CA LYS A 219 -31.30 -1.65 17.26
C LYS A 219 -31.92 -3.04 17.41
N GLU A 220 -31.53 -3.82 18.42
CA GLU A 220 -31.91 -5.24 18.51
C GLU A 220 -33.25 -5.49 19.23
N ASN A 221 -33.68 -4.59 20.12
CA ASN A 221 -34.89 -4.80 20.92
C ASN A 221 -36.06 -3.86 20.59
N GLY A 222 -35.86 -2.85 19.72
CA GLY A 222 -36.87 -1.82 19.44
C GLY A 222 -37.29 -1.00 20.68
N THR A 223 -36.65 -1.22 21.82
CA THR A 223 -36.85 -0.50 23.07
C THR A 223 -35.77 0.56 23.20
N GLU A 224 -36.20 1.81 23.37
CA GLU A 224 -35.33 2.95 23.65
C GLU A 224 -34.62 2.78 25.00
N SER A 225 -33.53 2.02 25.01
CA SER A 225 -32.58 2.05 26.12
C SER A 225 -31.81 3.38 26.02
N GLN A 226 -32.39 4.47 26.52
CA GLN A 226 -31.78 5.81 26.45
C GLN A 226 -30.53 5.89 27.33
N ILE A 227 -29.38 5.49 26.77
CA ILE A 227 -28.09 5.67 27.42
C ILE A 227 -27.59 7.07 27.10
N THR A 228 -27.36 7.86 28.14
CA THR A 228 -26.77 9.20 28.00
C THR A 228 -25.26 9.10 28.02
N LEU A 229 -24.59 9.62 26.98
CA LEU A 229 -23.14 9.74 26.97
C LEU A 229 -22.69 10.98 27.75
N LEU A 230 -21.65 10.83 28.55
CA LEU A 230 -21.07 11.87 29.39
C LEU A 230 -19.64 12.20 28.93
N ASN A 231 -19.26 13.48 29.03
CA ASN A 231 -17.91 13.97 28.81
C ASN A 231 -16.96 13.62 29.97
N ASN A 232 -15.69 14.04 29.87
CA ASN A 232 -14.68 13.77 30.90
C ASN A 232 -15.03 14.35 32.28
N ASP A 233 -15.80 15.44 32.32
CA ASP A 233 -16.26 16.08 33.56
C ASP A 233 -17.56 15.45 34.12
N GLY A 234 -18.11 14.45 33.42
CA GLY A 234 -19.35 13.77 33.82
C GLY A 234 -20.63 14.50 33.44
N LYS A 235 -20.56 15.52 32.57
CA LYS A 235 -21.73 16.22 32.01
C LYS A 235 -22.19 15.55 30.71
N PRO A 236 -23.49 15.58 30.37
CA PRO A 236 -23.98 15.10 29.08
C PRO A 236 -23.21 15.73 27.92
N ILE A 237 -22.90 14.91 26.92
CA ILE A 237 -22.29 15.33 25.67
C ILE A 237 -23.31 16.17 24.88
N ASP A 238 -22.95 17.43 24.57
CA ASP A 238 -23.77 18.35 23.78
C ASP A 238 -23.48 18.28 22.26
N CYS A 239 -24.25 19.02 21.46
CA CYS A 239 -24.07 19.10 20.00
C CYS A 239 -22.70 19.67 19.59
N SER A 240 -22.03 20.49 20.42
CA SER A 240 -20.68 20.97 20.11
C SER A 240 -19.65 19.83 20.19
N TYR A 241 -19.92 18.85 21.05
CA TYR A 241 -19.11 17.65 21.19
C TYR A 241 -19.44 16.60 20.10
N GLN A 242 -20.60 16.69 19.42
CA GLN A 242 -20.86 15.95 18.16
C GLN A 242 -19.87 16.38 17.09
N ASP A 243 -19.72 17.69 16.87
CA ASP A 243 -18.74 18.23 15.93
C ASP A 243 -17.32 17.86 16.35
N TYR A 244 -17.05 17.75 17.65
CA TYR A 244 -15.79 17.20 18.17
C TYR A 244 -15.61 15.70 17.87
N LEU A 245 -16.61 14.85 18.10
CA LEU A 245 -16.55 13.41 17.81
C LEU A 245 -16.47 13.12 16.30
N LEU A 246 -17.24 13.86 15.50
CA LEU A 246 -17.20 13.83 14.04
C LEU A 246 -15.91 14.43 13.50
N SER A 247 -15.36 15.48 14.12
CA SER A 247 -14.05 16.00 13.71
C SER A 247 -12.91 15.06 14.12
N ILE A 248 -13.01 14.34 15.25
CA ILE A 248 -12.08 13.26 15.60
C ILE A 248 -12.18 12.10 14.59
N SER A 249 -13.40 11.76 14.14
CA SER A 249 -13.59 10.68 13.17
C SER A 249 -13.08 11.03 11.77
N LYS A 250 -13.31 12.29 11.34
CA LYS A 250 -12.97 12.82 10.01
C LYS A 250 -11.53 13.36 9.90
N ARG A 251 -10.94 13.92 10.97
CA ARG A 251 -9.61 14.59 10.92
C ARG A 251 -8.44 13.72 11.36
N ASN A 252 -8.67 12.63 12.10
CA ASN A 252 -7.54 11.82 12.57
C ASN A 252 -7.08 10.83 11.50
N CYS A 253 -5.82 10.99 11.07
CA CYS A 253 -5.07 9.95 10.35
C CYS A 253 -5.06 8.64 11.15
N SER A 254 -4.87 7.51 10.47
CA SER A 254 -4.92 6.16 11.08
C SER A 254 -3.88 6.00 12.20
N ILE A 255 -2.72 6.66 12.07
CA ILE A 255 -1.67 6.70 13.11
C ILE A 255 -2.16 7.37 14.39
N ASN A 256 -2.81 8.54 14.29
CA ASN A 256 -3.33 9.24 15.47
C ASN A 256 -4.43 8.41 16.15
N LYS A 257 -5.27 7.73 15.36
CA LYS A 257 -6.28 6.79 15.87
C LYS A 257 -5.65 5.61 16.62
N LEU A 258 -4.55 5.05 16.13
CA LEU A 258 -3.83 3.96 16.78
C LEU A 258 -3.12 4.41 18.06
N ILE A 259 -2.46 5.56 18.04
CA ILE A 259 -1.81 6.14 19.23
C ILE A 259 -2.85 6.46 20.31
N SER A 260 -4.00 7.04 19.94
CA SER A 260 -5.10 7.29 20.89
C SER A 260 -5.67 5.98 21.43
N SER A 261 -5.86 4.97 20.57
CA SER A 261 -6.29 3.63 20.98
C SER A 261 -5.36 3.01 22.02
N CYS A 262 -4.05 3.15 21.84
CA CYS A 262 -3.05 2.66 22.81
C CYS A 262 -3.17 3.31 24.18
N LYS A 263 -3.45 4.62 24.24
CA LYS A 263 -3.70 5.36 25.49
C LYS A 263 -4.97 4.88 26.17
N VAL A 264 -6.02 4.66 25.38
CA VAL A 264 -7.33 4.19 25.86
C VAL A 264 -7.25 2.79 26.47
N ILE A 265 -6.47 1.89 25.85
CA ILE A 265 -6.33 0.49 26.25
C ILE A 265 -5.48 0.30 27.51
N GLY A 266 -4.66 1.30 27.88
CA GLY A 266 -3.47 1.19 28.74
C GLY A 266 -3.56 0.42 30.07
N LYS A 267 -4.76 0.08 30.60
CA LYS A 267 -4.93 -0.74 31.81
C LYS A 267 -6.13 -1.70 31.78
N GLN A 268 -6.92 -1.76 30.70
CA GLN A 268 -8.13 -2.59 30.66
C GLN A 268 -7.78 -3.96 30.06
N SER A 269 -7.85 -5.02 30.86
CA SER A 269 -7.78 -6.42 30.43
C SER A 269 -8.78 -7.22 31.25
N PRO A 270 -9.62 -8.08 30.63
CA PRO A 270 -9.62 -8.47 29.22
C PRO A 270 -10.33 -7.44 28.30
N ILE A 271 -10.01 -7.47 27.02
CA ILE A 271 -10.56 -6.60 25.97
C ILE A 271 -11.31 -7.45 24.94
N SER A 272 -12.49 -7.00 24.49
CA SER A 272 -13.31 -7.75 23.53
C SER A 272 -12.60 -7.99 22.19
N LEU A 273 -12.90 -9.12 21.53
CA LEU A 273 -12.35 -9.46 20.21
C LEU A 273 -12.66 -8.38 19.16
N LYS A 274 -13.79 -7.68 19.30
CA LYS A 274 -14.20 -6.59 18.41
C LYS A 274 -13.22 -5.41 18.44
N VAL A 275 -12.61 -5.16 19.60
CA VAL A 275 -11.59 -4.11 19.74
C VAL A 275 -10.30 -4.53 19.04
N TYR A 276 -9.87 -5.78 19.23
CA TYR A 276 -8.73 -6.34 18.51
C TYR A 276 -8.94 -6.29 17.00
N ASP A 277 -10.15 -6.63 16.53
CA ASP A 277 -10.56 -6.49 15.13
C ASP A 277 -10.33 -5.04 14.65
N VAL A 278 -10.91 -4.05 15.32
CA VAL A 278 -10.77 -2.62 14.94
C VAL A 278 -9.32 -2.15 14.91
N ILE A 279 -8.50 -2.51 15.89
CA ILE A 279 -7.08 -2.14 15.94
C ILE A 279 -6.33 -2.78 14.78
N GLY A 280 -6.51 -4.10 14.62
CA GLY A 280 -5.91 -4.84 13.52
C GLY A 280 -6.28 -4.21 12.18
N LYS A 281 -7.53 -3.79 12.00
CA LYS A 281 -7.98 -3.12 10.78
C LYS A 281 -7.33 -1.77 10.52
N ASN A 282 -7.10 -0.97 11.56
CA ASN A 282 -6.41 0.32 11.45
C ASN A 282 -4.91 0.14 11.13
N ILE A 283 -4.27 -0.94 11.62
CA ILE A 283 -2.85 -1.25 11.34
C ILE A 283 -2.62 -1.53 9.84
N ILE A 284 -3.56 -2.21 9.18
CA ILE A 284 -3.46 -2.61 7.75
C ILE A 284 -4.50 -1.90 6.88
N ALA A 285 -4.85 -0.67 7.25
CA ALA A 285 -5.78 0.16 6.50
C ALA A 285 -5.26 0.43 5.08
N TYR A 286 -6.16 0.64 4.12
CA TYR A 286 -5.78 0.86 2.72
C TYR A 286 -5.14 2.22 2.45
N ASP A 287 -5.26 3.17 3.39
CA ASP A 287 -4.48 4.41 3.37
C ASP A 287 -2.98 4.17 3.61
N ALA A 288 -2.61 3.01 4.16
CA ALA A 288 -1.25 2.58 4.47
C ALA A 288 -0.44 3.56 5.33
N GLU A 289 -1.05 4.55 5.98
CA GLU A 289 -0.31 5.62 6.68
C GLU A 289 0.52 5.02 7.83
N PHE A 290 -0.07 4.13 8.63
CA PHE A 290 0.66 3.43 9.70
C PHE A 290 1.85 2.62 9.16
N LEU A 291 1.65 1.88 8.06
CA LEU A 291 2.70 1.08 7.45
C LEU A 291 3.83 1.96 6.93
N GLN A 292 3.50 3.10 6.32
CA GLN A 292 4.48 4.09 5.86
C GLN A 292 5.33 4.56 7.05
N ALA A 293 4.70 5.08 8.11
CA ALA A 293 5.42 5.55 9.28
C ALA A 293 6.27 4.44 9.93
N PHE A 294 5.74 3.22 10.02
CA PHE A 294 6.47 2.05 10.52
C PHE A 294 7.73 1.73 9.71
N TYR A 295 7.68 1.83 8.38
CA TYR A 295 8.84 1.53 7.52
C TYR A 295 9.93 2.60 7.55
N TYR A 296 9.56 3.87 7.75
CA TYR A 296 10.51 4.98 7.88
C TYR A 296 11.04 5.15 9.31
N LEU A 297 10.39 4.51 10.28
CA LEU A 297 10.94 4.39 11.62
C LEU A 297 12.15 3.45 11.58
N ASN A 298 13.33 3.98 11.90
CA ASN A 298 14.61 3.28 11.83
C ASN A 298 14.80 2.25 12.97
N SER A 299 13.78 1.41 13.19
CA SER A 299 13.85 0.24 14.05
C SER A 299 14.02 -0.99 13.15
N ASN A 300 14.97 -1.88 13.43
CA ASN A 300 15.06 -3.19 12.79
C ASN A 300 14.27 -4.23 13.60
N ASP A 301 13.01 -3.94 13.94
CA ASP A 301 12.18 -4.82 14.75
C ASP A 301 11.50 -5.89 13.89
N SER A 302 12.24 -6.97 13.64
CA SER A 302 11.75 -8.14 12.91
C SER A 302 10.52 -8.78 13.55
N LYS A 303 10.35 -8.66 14.87
CA LYS A 303 9.23 -9.25 15.59
C LYS A 303 7.97 -8.40 15.38
N ALA A 304 8.08 -7.07 15.42
CA ALA A 304 6.96 -6.17 15.10
C ALA A 304 6.48 -6.39 13.66
N PHE A 305 7.40 -6.50 12.69
CA PHE A 305 7.03 -6.80 11.32
C PHE A 305 6.36 -8.18 11.18
N SER A 306 6.86 -9.21 11.88
CA SER A 306 6.21 -10.53 11.92
C SER A 306 4.78 -10.45 12.47
N SER A 307 4.54 -9.65 13.50
CA SER A 307 3.19 -9.41 14.04
C SER A 307 2.29 -8.70 13.03
N ILE A 308 2.78 -7.68 12.33
CA ILE A 308 2.03 -7.02 11.24
C ILE A 308 1.66 -8.03 10.15
N MET A 309 2.60 -8.92 9.77
CA MET A 309 2.31 -9.98 8.79
C MET A 309 1.25 -10.96 9.31
N THR A 310 1.30 -11.38 10.57
CA THR A 310 0.24 -12.22 11.17
C THR A 310 -1.12 -11.53 11.15
N ILE A 311 -1.19 -10.27 11.56
CA ILE A 311 -2.42 -9.44 11.50
C ILE A 311 -2.93 -9.38 10.06
N SER A 312 -2.06 -9.08 9.10
CA SER A 312 -2.43 -8.96 7.70
C SER A 312 -2.99 -10.26 7.13
N ARG A 313 -2.42 -11.41 7.48
CA ARG A 313 -2.90 -12.73 7.04
C ARG A 313 -4.24 -13.09 7.67
N PHE A 314 -4.49 -12.66 8.92
CA PHE A 314 -5.80 -12.84 9.55
C PHE A 314 -6.93 -12.11 8.79
N PHE A 315 -6.61 -10.99 8.16
CA PHE A 315 -7.53 -10.22 7.32
C PHE A 315 -7.41 -10.49 5.81
N ASP A 316 -6.60 -11.47 5.42
CA ASP A 316 -6.32 -11.79 4.00
C ASP A 316 -5.77 -10.58 3.21
N ARG A 317 -4.84 -9.83 3.82
CA ARG A 317 -4.21 -8.59 3.30
C ARG A 317 -2.69 -8.63 3.26
N HIS A 318 -2.08 -9.78 3.43
CA HIS A 318 -0.62 -9.92 3.39
C HIS A 318 -0.01 -9.52 2.06
N TYR A 319 -0.75 -9.69 0.96
CA TYR A 319 -0.36 -9.16 -0.36
C TYR A 319 -0.25 -7.64 -0.35
N PHE A 320 -1.20 -6.94 0.28
CA PHE A 320 -1.18 -5.48 0.39
C PHE A 320 0.01 -5.00 1.23
N VAL A 321 0.30 -5.64 2.36
CA VAL A 321 1.47 -5.30 3.20
C VAL A 321 2.80 -5.54 2.46
N VAL A 322 2.91 -6.62 1.70
CA VAL A 322 4.09 -6.88 0.86
C VAL A 322 4.21 -5.84 -0.24
N LYS A 323 3.08 -5.41 -0.81
CA LYS A 323 3.02 -4.40 -1.85
C LYS A 323 3.50 -3.03 -1.34
N THR A 324 3.04 -2.59 -0.18
CA THR A 324 3.52 -1.35 0.46
C THR A 324 5.00 -1.43 0.81
N LEU A 325 5.49 -2.60 1.24
CA LEU A 325 6.91 -2.83 1.49
C LEU A 325 7.78 -2.69 0.22
N ILE A 326 7.26 -3.10 -0.94
CA ILE A 326 7.93 -2.90 -2.23
C ILE A 326 7.87 -1.43 -2.65
N TRP A 327 6.74 -0.75 -2.44
CA TRP A 327 6.63 0.69 -2.70
C TRP A 327 7.75 1.46 -2.00
N VAL A 328 7.94 1.29 -0.68
CA VAL A 328 8.98 2.04 0.05
C VAL A 328 10.39 1.74 -0.45
N ILE A 329 10.68 0.50 -0.84
CA ILE A 329 11.99 0.12 -1.39
C ILE A 329 12.22 0.79 -2.74
N ILE A 330 11.23 0.77 -3.63
CA ILE A 330 11.33 1.35 -4.98
C ILE A 330 11.34 2.87 -4.93
N ASP A 331 10.52 3.49 -4.09
CA ASP A 331 10.44 4.94 -3.89
C ASP A 331 11.80 5.51 -3.46
N ASN A 332 12.55 4.79 -2.61
CA ASN A 332 13.88 5.20 -2.17
C ASN A 332 15.02 4.83 -3.15
N ALA A 333 14.75 3.99 -4.16
CA ALA A 333 15.75 3.64 -5.15
C ALA A 333 15.94 4.76 -6.18
N LYS A 334 17.21 5.11 -6.45
CA LYS A 334 17.58 6.09 -7.49
C LYS A 334 17.82 5.46 -8.86
N ASP A 335 18.26 4.21 -8.87
CA ASP A 335 18.61 3.44 -10.06
C ASP A 335 18.01 2.03 -9.95
N PRO A 336 17.52 1.43 -11.07
CA PRO A 336 16.99 0.06 -11.06
C PRO A 336 18.00 -1.02 -10.62
N ASN A 337 19.31 -0.78 -10.75
CA ASN A 337 20.37 -1.66 -10.25
C ASN A 337 20.56 -1.54 -8.72
N ASP A 338 20.14 -0.42 -8.12
CA ASP A 338 20.39 -0.10 -6.72
C ASP A 338 19.24 -0.44 -5.77
N ILE A 339 18.15 -1.04 -6.28
CA ILE A 339 16.94 -1.38 -5.53
C ILE A 339 17.27 -2.14 -4.23
N PHE A 340 18.26 -3.04 -4.24
CA PHE A 340 18.70 -3.81 -3.07
C PHE A 340 20.16 -3.54 -2.66
N SER A 341 20.73 -2.41 -3.11
CA SER A 341 22.09 -1.97 -2.78
C SER A 341 22.13 -1.20 -1.45
N SER A 342 21.19 -0.28 -1.24
CA SER A 342 21.06 0.44 0.04
C SER A 342 20.15 -0.35 0.99
N MET A 343 20.65 -0.76 2.16
CA MET A 343 19.83 -1.49 3.14
C MET A 343 19.26 -0.52 4.19
N PHE A 344 17.96 -0.61 4.42
CA PHE A 344 17.29 -0.11 5.62
C PHE A 344 16.18 -1.08 6.03
N SER A 345 15.45 -0.77 7.12
CA SER A 345 14.51 -1.71 7.75
C SER A 345 13.59 -2.45 6.77
N PRO A 346 12.96 -1.80 5.76
CA PRO A 346 12.13 -2.47 4.77
C PRO A 346 12.83 -3.56 3.96
N HIS A 347 14.10 -3.35 3.57
CA HIS A 347 14.88 -4.38 2.89
C HIS A 347 15.10 -5.57 3.80
N HIS A 348 15.44 -5.34 5.07
CA HIS A 348 15.63 -6.42 6.04
C HIS A 348 14.35 -7.21 6.25
N TYR A 349 13.20 -6.53 6.37
CA TYR A 349 11.89 -7.18 6.50
C TYR A 349 11.55 -8.03 5.29
N LEU A 350 11.72 -7.50 4.07
CA LEU A 350 11.41 -8.22 2.84
C LEU A 350 12.33 -9.43 2.66
N ILE A 351 13.65 -9.24 2.83
CA ILE A 351 14.64 -10.30 2.66
C ILE A 351 14.40 -11.43 3.66
N ASN A 352 14.22 -11.10 4.93
CA ASN A 352 13.96 -12.10 5.98
C ASN A 352 12.66 -12.88 5.69
N PHE A 353 11.59 -12.17 5.31
CA PHE A 353 10.33 -12.81 4.93
C PHE A 353 10.50 -13.79 3.76
N VAL A 354 11.19 -13.37 2.69
CA VAL A 354 11.40 -14.22 1.52
C VAL A 354 12.35 -15.38 1.82
N GLN A 355 13.37 -15.19 2.66
CA GLN A 355 14.25 -16.25 3.13
C GLN A 355 13.47 -17.35 3.86
N ILE A 356 12.62 -16.97 4.83
CA ILE A 356 11.76 -17.91 5.55
C ILE A 356 10.84 -18.66 4.58
N ALA A 357 10.18 -17.93 3.66
CA ALA A 357 9.26 -18.52 2.69
C ALA A 357 9.95 -19.45 1.67
N SER A 358 11.23 -19.19 1.37
CA SER A 358 12.01 -19.89 0.34
C SER A 358 12.82 -21.08 0.88
N LYS A 359 12.98 -21.17 2.21
CA LYS A 359 13.91 -22.11 2.86
C LYS A 359 13.73 -23.55 2.39
N VAL A 360 12.49 -24.06 2.38
CA VAL A 360 12.18 -25.45 1.98
C VAL A 360 12.62 -25.76 0.54
N VAL A 361 12.46 -24.80 -0.38
CA VAL A 361 12.88 -24.97 -1.78
C VAL A 361 14.40 -25.00 -1.88
N VAL A 362 15.08 -24.10 -1.17
CA VAL A 362 16.55 -24.04 -1.17
C VAL A 362 17.16 -25.27 -0.51
N ASP A 363 16.59 -25.78 0.58
CA ASP A 363 17.05 -26.99 1.25
C ASP A 363 17.02 -28.21 0.29
N ARG A 364 15.97 -28.37 -0.52
CA ARG A 364 15.90 -29.43 -1.54
C ARG A 364 16.95 -29.30 -2.65
N ILE A 365 17.25 -28.07 -3.06
CA ILE A 365 18.32 -27.80 -4.02
C ILE A 365 19.67 -28.17 -3.41
N MET A 366 19.86 -27.82 -2.14
CA MET A 366 21.07 -28.13 -1.38
C MET A 366 21.32 -29.62 -1.21
N GLU A 367 20.29 -30.41 -0.92
CA GLU A 367 20.39 -31.87 -0.86
C GLU A 367 20.99 -32.45 -2.16
N LYS A 368 20.54 -31.97 -3.33
CA LYS A 368 21.05 -32.42 -4.63
C LYS A 368 22.48 -31.98 -4.92
N ILE A 369 22.84 -30.77 -4.50
CA ILE A 369 24.22 -30.28 -4.61
C ILE A 369 25.17 -31.11 -3.74
N ILE A 370 24.77 -31.39 -2.49
CA ILE A 370 25.56 -32.20 -1.56
C ILE A 370 25.71 -33.63 -2.08
N GLU A 371 24.63 -34.24 -2.59
CA GLU A 371 24.65 -35.56 -3.23
C GLU A 371 25.67 -35.60 -4.39
N PHE A 372 25.67 -34.58 -5.25
CA PHE A 372 26.65 -34.47 -6.33
C PHE A 372 28.09 -34.30 -5.83
N CYS A 373 28.30 -33.50 -4.77
CA CYS A 373 29.63 -33.29 -4.19
C CYS A 373 30.22 -34.56 -3.54
N LYS A 374 29.39 -35.49 -3.05
CA LYS A 374 29.87 -36.76 -2.50
C LYS A 374 30.54 -37.64 -3.55
N LEU A 375 30.19 -37.50 -4.83
CA LEU A 375 30.80 -38.27 -5.93
C LEU A 375 32.30 -37.99 -6.11
N SER A 376 32.79 -36.85 -5.64
CA SER A 376 34.20 -36.47 -5.71
C SER A 376 35.06 -36.96 -4.55
N ASN A 377 34.51 -37.73 -3.59
CA ASN A 377 35.21 -38.21 -2.39
C ASN A 377 36.01 -37.11 -1.67
N ASP A 378 35.44 -35.91 -1.59
CA ASP A 378 36.04 -34.71 -0.97
C ASP A 378 37.42 -34.27 -1.51
N ASN A 379 37.79 -34.68 -2.73
CA ASN A 379 39.05 -34.28 -3.34
C ASN A 379 38.96 -32.87 -3.97
N ASP A 380 39.61 -31.89 -3.34
CA ASP A 380 39.66 -30.49 -3.78
C ASP A 380 40.12 -30.28 -5.22
N ASN A 381 40.87 -31.21 -5.81
CA ASN A 381 41.32 -31.11 -7.21
C ASN A 381 40.15 -31.11 -8.21
N TYR A 382 38.98 -31.65 -7.85
CA TYR A 382 37.80 -31.60 -8.70
C TYR A 382 37.28 -30.18 -8.94
N LEU A 383 37.52 -29.23 -8.03
CA LEU A 383 37.13 -27.84 -8.26
C LEU A 383 37.99 -27.14 -9.32
N LYS A 384 39.13 -27.72 -9.72
CA LYS A 384 39.93 -27.28 -10.87
C LYS A 384 39.50 -27.96 -12.19
N ASN A 385 38.62 -28.97 -12.12
CA ASN A 385 38.14 -29.70 -13.29
C ASN A 385 36.89 -29.01 -13.87
N ASP A 386 37.01 -28.48 -15.08
CA ASP A 386 35.92 -27.82 -15.80
C ASP A 386 34.65 -28.70 -15.90
N ASN A 387 34.78 -30.01 -16.14
CA ASN A 387 33.62 -30.90 -16.28
C ASN A 387 32.86 -31.05 -14.96
N PHE A 388 33.57 -31.08 -13.82
CA PHE A 388 32.94 -31.11 -12.51
C PHE A 388 32.21 -29.81 -12.22
N VAL A 389 32.84 -28.65 -12.49
CA VAL A 389 32.22 -27.34 -12.30
C VAL A 389 30.99 -27.17 -13.20
N ILE A 390 31.06 -27.60 -14.46
CA ILE A 390 29.91 -27.64 -15.38
C ILE A 390 28.79 -28.52 -14.83
N GLY A 391 29.13 -29.72 -14.33
CA GLY A 391 28.18 -30.63 -13.70
C GLY A 391 27.48 -30.00 -12.49
N LEU A 392 28.25 -29.36 -11.61
CA LEU A 392 27.75 -28.67 -10.42
C LEU A 392 26.77 -27.53 -10.78
N VAL A 393 27.12 -26.71 -11.79
CA VAL A 393 26.26 -25.63 -12.30
C VAL A 393 24.95 -26.20 -12.87
N ARG A 394 25.02 -27.30 -13.65
CA ARG A 394 23.83 -27.96 -14.19
C ARG A 394 22.94 -28.54 -13.10
N VAL A 395 23.50 -29.15 -12.06
CA VAL A 395 22.74 -29.68 -10.92
C VAL A 395 21.96 -28.57 -10.23
N PHE A 396 22.58 -27.41 -9.99
CA PHE A 396 21.89 -26.26 -9.40
C PHE A 396 20.71 -25.79 -10.26
N TRP A 397 20.96 -25.45 -11.53
CA TRP A 397 19.91 -24.89 -12.39
C TRP A 397 18.79 -25.89 -12.65
N ASN A 398 19.11 -27.16 -12.90
CA ASN A 398 18.09 -28.19 -13.03
C ASN A 398 17.28 -28.30 -11.74
N SER A 399 17.92 -28.37 -10.58
CA SER A 399 17.20 -28.49 -9.30
C SER A 399 16.30 -27.28 -9.03
N LEU A 400 16.74 -26.07 -9.36
CA LEU A 400 15.91 -24.85 -9.25
C LEU A 400 14.67 -24.95 -10.13
N ILE A 401 14.82 -25.37 -11.38
CA ILE A 401 13.71 -25.48 -12.35
C ILE A 401 12.76 -26.63 -12.00
N HIS A 402 13.23 -27.70 -11.35
CA HIS A 402 12.34 -28.75 -10.87
C HIS A 402 11.59 -28.35 -9.60
N ASN A 403 12.14 -27.45 -8.78
CA ASN A 403 11.58 -27.10 -7.48
C ASN A 403 10.90 -25.72 -7.41
N PHE A 404 10.98 -24.86 -8.43
CA PHE A 404 10.46 -23.48 -8.33
C PHE A 404 8.95 -23.40 -8.07
N MET A 405 8.16 -24.39 -8.51
CA MET A 405 6.73 -24.43 -8.16
C MET A 405 6.48 -24.66 -6.66
N GLY A 406 7.50 -25.07 -5.91
CA GLY A 406 7.47 -25.18 -4.45
C GLY A 406 7.53 -23.84 -3.72
N PHE A 407 7.87 -22.73 -4.40
CA PHE A 407 7.79 -21.41 -3.77
C PHE A 407 6.32 -21.08 -3.43
N PRO A 408 6.04 -20.48 -2.26
CA PRO A 408 4.69 -20.02 -1.92
C PRO A 408 4.20 -18.95 -2.89
N LYS A 409 2.88 -18.92 -3.16
CA LYS A 409 2.25 -17.93 -4.05
C LYS A 409 2.63 -16.48 -3.75
N ILE A 410 2.80 -16.13 -2.46
CA ILE A 410 3.23 -14.78 -2.05
C ILE A 410 4.60 -14.38 -2.63
N VAL A 411 5.53 -15.31 -2.84
CA VAL A 411 6.83 -15.05 -3.48
C VAL A 411 6.67 -14.67 -4.95
N PHE A 412 5.75 -15.32 -5.66
CA PHE A 412 5.44 -14.98 -7.06
C PHE A 412 4.82 -13.60 -7.17
N VAL A 413 3.83 -13.30 -6.31
CA VAL A 413 3.17 -11.98 -6.30
C VAL A 413 4.16 -10.87 -5.97
N LEU A 414 5.04 -11.11 -4.99
CA LEU A 414 6.12 -10.20 -4.61
C LEU A 414 7.08 -9.94 -5.78
N CYS A 415 7.55 -10.99 -6.46
CA CYS A 415 8.45 -10.84 -7.62
C CYS A 415 7.78 -10.06 -8.76
N LEU A 416 6.53 -10.39 -9.09
CA LEU A 416 5.75 -9.66 -10.08
C LEU A 416 5.55 -8.19 -9.68
N GLN A 417 5.26 -7.90 -8.41
CA GLN A 417 5.13 -6.54 -7.92
C GLN A 417 6.44 -5.76 -8.02
N ILE A 418 7.60 -6.37 -7.72
CA ILE A 418 8.91 -5.73 -7.92
C ILE A 418 9.10 -5.39 -9.40
N LEU A 419 8.82 -6.32 -10.32
CA LEU A 419 8.93 -6.09 -11.75
C LEU A 419 8.07 -4.91 -12.20
N ILE A 420 6.78 -4.92 -11.83
CA ILE A 420 5.82 -3.89 -12.18
C ILE A 420 6.23 -2.53 -11.62
N SER A 421 6.57 -2.44 -10.33
CA SER A 421 6.98 -1.18 -9.71
C SER A 421 8.29 -0.64 -10.29
N THR A 422 9.24 -1.53 -10.63
CA THR A 422 10.48 -1.15 -11.31
C THR A 422 10.19 -0.57 -12.70
N CYS A 423 9.34 -1.22 -13.48
CA CYS A 423 8.94 -0.72 -14.81
C CYS A 423 8.14 0.58 -14.70
N LYS A 424 7.24 0.70 -13.72
CA LYS A 424 6.46 1.92 -13.47
C LYS A 424 7.37 3.13 -13.24
N LYS A 425 8.39 2.97 -12.39
CA LYS A 425 9.29 4.05 -11.99
C LYS A 425 10.39 4.37 -12.99
N PHE A 426 11.04 3.35 -13.57
CA PHE A 426 12.31 3.51 -14.29
C PHE A 426 12.23 3.23 -15.80
N SER A 427 11.06 3.00 -16.40
CA SER A 427 10.88 2.38 -17.74
C SER A 427 11.72 2.94 -18.90
N THR A 428 12.22 4.18 -18.84
CA THR A 428 13.12 4.76 -19.85
C THR A 428 14.58 4.28 -19.73
N ASP A 429 15.03 3.85 -18.55
CA ASP A 429 16.45 3.58 -18.22
C ASP A 429 16.76 2.10 -17.99
N VAL A 430 15.74 1.24 -18.05
CA VAL A 430 15.86 -0.17 -17.65
C VAL A 430 16.35 -1.03 -18.80
N LYS A 431 17.67 -1.27 -18.86
CA LYS A 431 18.26 -2.31 -19.74
C LYS A 431 17.85 -3.73 -19.34
N ASN A 432 17.58 -3.95 -18.05
CA ASN A 432 17.12 -5.24 -17.53
C ASN A 432 16.05 -5.05 -16.42
N PRO A 433 14.76 -5.33 -16.70
CA PRO A 433 13.68 -5.12 -15.74
C PRO A 433 13.67 -6.12 -14.59
N TYR A 434 14.47 -7.19 -14.69
CA TYR A 434 14.57 -8.21 -13.66
C TYR A 434 15.64 -7.92 -12.60
N ASN A 435 16.40 -6.83 -12.69
CA ASN A 435 17.52 -6.54 -11.78
C ASN A 435 17.12 -6.57 -10.29
N GLY A 436 15.97 -5.99 -9.93
CA GLY A 436 15.46 -6.04 -8.56
C GLY A 436 15.19 -7.49 -8.11
N ILE A 437 14.62 -8.32 -8.99
CA ILE A 437 14.30 -9.72 -8.71
C ILE A 437 15.56 -10.57 -8.63
N THR A 438 16.51 -10.41 -9.55
CA THR A 438 17.75 -11.19 -9.51
C THR A 438 18.57 -10.85 -8.28
N SER A 439 18.62 -9.56 -7.90
CA SER A 439 19.28 -9.12 -6.68
C SER A 439 18.61 -9.71 -5.43
N LEU A 440 17.28 -9.66 -5.32
CA LEU A 440 16.57 -10.27 -4.20
C LEU A 440 16.74 -11.79 -4.17
N MET A 441 16.30 -12.49 -5.22
CA MET A 441 16.19 -13.95 -5.21
C MET A 441 17.55 -14.64 -5.15
N PHE A 442 18.56 -14.17 -5.90
CA PHE A 442 19.85 -14.84 -5.92
C PHE A 442 20.80 -14.26 -4.87
N ASN A 443 21.02 -12.94 -4.86
CA ASN A 443 22.05 -12.34 -4.01
C ASN A 443 21.63 -12.24 -2.54
N LYS A 444 20.33 -12.08 -2.24
CA LYS A 444 19.84 -11.91 -0.86
C LYS A 444 19.13 -13.13 -0.29
N VAL A 445 18.61 -14.04 -1.12
CA VAL A 445 17.81 -15.18 -0.64
C VAL A 445 18.52 -16.51 -0.90
N ILE A 446 18.60 -16.97 -2.16
CA ILE A 446 19.05 -18.32 -2.50
C ILE A 446 20.51 -18.52 -2.08
N ILE A 447 21.44 -17.65 -2.50
CA ILE A 447 22.87 -17.81 -2.16
C ILE A 447 23.10 -17.74 -0.65
N PRO A 448 22.56 -16.74 0.10
CA PRO A 448 22.69 -16.73 1.55
C PRO A 448 22.14 -17.98 2.24
N LEU A 449 20.97 -18.49 1.83
CA LEU A 449 20.40 -19.73 2.38
C LEU A 449 21.28 -20.95 2.07
N MET A 450 21.81 -21.06 0.85
CA MET A 450 22.75 -22.13 0.47
C MET A 450 24.01 -22.11 1.34
N LEU A 451 24.54 -20.92 1.64
CA LEU A 451 25.72 -20.76 2.49
C LEU A 451 25.43 -21.06 3.97
N GLN A 452 24.21 -20.76 4.45
CA GLN A 452 23.78 -21.10 5.81
C GLN A 452 23.61 -22.61 6.02
N HIS A 453 23.20 -23.34 4.98
CA HIS A 453 22.98 -24.80 5.05
C HIS A 453 24.28 -25.59 5.29
N ILE A 454 25.46 -24.97 5.12
CA ILE A 454 26.76 -25.63 5.29
C ILE A 454 27.52 -25.00 6.47
N GLU A 455 27.34 -25.57 7.66
CA GLU A 455 27.95 -25.07 8.89
C GLU A 455 29.46 -25.39 9.00
N ASN A 456 29.99 -26.36 8.24
CA ASN A 456 31.39 -26.84 8.40
C ASN A 456 32.33 -26.55 7.21
N SER A 457 33.63 -26.39 7.51
CA SER A 457 34.69 -26.38 6.50
C SER A 457 34.78 -27.73 5.79
N GLY A 458 34.78 -27.75 4.45
CA GLY A 458 34.88 -28.97 3.66
C GLY A 458 34.75 -28.74 2.16
N PHE A 459 34.88 -29.79 1.37
CA PHE A 459 34.80 -29.73 -0.09
C PHE A 459 33.46 -29.15 -0.57
N ALA A 460 32.34 -29.60 -0.02
CA ALA A 460 31.01 -29.10 -0.36
C ALA A 460 30.87 -27.58 -0.11
N ARG A 461 31.46 -27.05 0.97
CA ARG A 461 31.47 -25.60 1.23
C ARG A 461 32.23 -24.84 0.15
N LYS A 462 33.42 -25.32 -0.23
CA LYS A 462 34.23 -24.71 -1.31
C LYS A 462 33.50 -24.77 -2.65
N ALA A 463 32.84 -25.90 -2.94
CA ALA A 463 32.01 -26.07 -4.13
C ALA A 463 30.85 -25.07 -4.16
N VAL A 464 30.13 -24.89 -3.05
CA VAL A 464 29.02 -23.93 -2.96
C VAL A 464 29.50 -22.48 -3.05
N ILE A 465 30.65 -22.13 -2.47
CA ILE A 465 31.24 -20.78 -2.63
C ILE A 465 31.55 -20.51 -4.10
N LYS A 466 32.19 -21.48 -4.79
CA LYS A 466 32.51 -21.34 -6.22
C LYS A 466 31.24 -21.26 -7.07
N LEU A 467 30.25 -22.11 -6.80
CA LEU A 467 28.95 -22.09 -7.46
C LEU A 467 28.22 -20.76 -7.24
N SER A 468 28.25 -20.22 -6.02
CA SER A 468 27.62 -18.92 -5.69
C SER A 468 28.20 -17.79 -6.52
N ALA A 469 29.53 -17.77 -6.71
CA ALA A 469 30.17 -16.77 -7.57
C ALA A 469 29.68 -16.87 -9.03
N ILE A 470 29.55 -18.08 -9.58
CA ILE A 470 29.04 -18.32 -10.94
C ILE A 470 27.57 -17.90 -11.06
N ILE A 471 26.73 -18.23 -10.07
CA ILE A 471 25.32 -17.83 -10.04
C ILE A 471 25.19 -16.31 -10.02
N CYS A 472 25.99 -15.61 -9.20
CA CYS A 472 26.03 -14.15 -9.16
C CYS A 472 26.33 -13.54 -10.53
N VAL A 473 27.33 -14.07 -11.27
CA VAL A 473 27.67 -13.59 -12.62
C VAL A 473 26.51 -13.85 -13.60
N THR A 474 25.88 -15.02 -13.50
CA THR A 474 24.71 -15.37 -14.32
C THR A 474 23.55 -14.41 -14.04
N ALA A 475 23.23 -14.18 -12.76
CA ALA A 475 22.12 -13.34 -12.29
C ALA A 475 22.26 -11.86 -12.64
N LYS A 476 23.50 -11.37 -12.84
CA LYS A 476 23.75 -10.01 -13.33
C LYS A 476 23.32 -9.80 -14.78
N MET A 477 23.12 -10.87 -15.56
CA MET A 477 22.71 -10.83 -16.98
C MET A 477 23.58 -9.96 -17.91
N GLY A 478 24.79 -9.58 -17.48
CA GLY A 478 25.79 -8.84 -18.25
C GLY A 478 26.73 -9.75 -19.03
N THR A 479 28.00 -9.37 -19.16
CA THR A 479 29.04 -10.21 -19.78
C THR A 479 29.16 -11.54 -19.05
N GLN A 480 29.07 -12.65 -19.80
CA GLN A 480 29.06 -14.01 -19.27
C GLN A 480 30.42 -14.68 -19.48
N ASP A 481 30.82 -15.53 -18.53
CA ASP A 481 31.92 -16.47 -18.70
C ASP A 481 31.40 -17.85 -19.16
N LYS A 482 32.34 -18.78 -19.42
CA LYS A 482 32.03 -20.15 -19.86
C LYS A 482 31.05 -20.89 -18.94
N TYR A 483 31.07 -20.61 -17.64
CA TYR A 483 30.25 -21.30 -16.65
C TYR A 483 28.90 -20.59 -16.46
N SER A 484 28.90 -19.27 -16.43
CA SER A 484 27.69 -18.48 -16.23
C SER A 484 26.76 -18.54 -17.45
N SER A 485 27.30 -18.71 -18.66
CA SER A 485 26.50 -18.91 -19.87
C SER A 485 25.59 -20.16 -19.82
N ILE A 486 25.97 -21.18 -19.05
CA ILE A 486 25.21 -22.44 -18.91
C ILE A 486 23.85 -22.21 -18.24
N GLY A 487 23.79 -21.30 -17.27
CA GLY A 487 22.59 -21.03 -16.49
C GLY A 487 21.63 -20.04 -17.12
N ARG A 488 22.00 -19.40 -18.24
CA ARG A 488 21.29 -18.23 -18.76
C ARG A 488 19.85 -18.54 -19.15
N GLU A 489 19.62 -19.65 -19.87
CA GLU A 489 18.28 -20.05 -20.28
C GLU A 489 17.41 -20.44 -19.08
N SER A 490 17.97 -21.17 -18.11
CA SER A 490 17.28 -21.52 -16.87
C SER A 490 16.94 -20.29 -16.04
N LEU A 491 17.83 -19.30 -15.97
CA LEU A 491 17.57 -18.02 -15.31
C LEU A 491 16.41 -17.29 -15.98
N ILE A 492 16.42 -17.16 -17.31
CA ILE A 492 15.34 -16.49 -18.05
C ILE A 492 14.01 -17.22 -17.81
N PHE A 493 14.00 -18.55 -17.94
CA PHE A 493 12.82 -19.35 -17.64
C PHE A 493 12.31 -19.12 -16.21
N PHE A 494 13.21 -19.17 -15.22
CA PHE A 494 12.87 -18.91 -13.83
C PHE A 494 12.27 -17.52 -13.65
N LEU A 495 12.88 -16.48 -14.21
CA LEU A 495 12.42 -15.10 -14.09
C LEU A 495 11.04 -14.90 -14.73
N THR A 496 10.81 -15.44 -15.94
CA THR A 496 9.50 -15.39 -16.61
C THR A 496 8.43 -16.13 -15.82
N ARG A 497 8.77 -17.24 -15.16
CA ARG A 497 7.81 -18.04 -14.40
C ARG A 497 7.53 -17.47 -13.00
N ILE A 498 8.56 -17.06 -12.26
CA ILE A 498 8.42 -16.51 -10.90
C ILE A 498 7.67 -15.17 -10.90
N THR A 499 7.62 -14.48 -12.05
CA THR A 499 6.85 -13.24 -12.24
C THR A 499 5.47 -13.46 -12.87
N SER A 500 4.99 -14.70 -12.99
CA SER A 500 3.67 -14.98 -13.58
C SER A 500 2.54 -15.00 -12.53
N THR A 501 1.33 -14.58 -12.91
CA THR A 501 0.20 -14.26 -12.00
C THR A 501 -0.47 -15.46 -11.29
N THR A 502 -0.11 -16.71 -11.60
CA THR A 502 -0.92 -17.88 -11.20
C THR A 502 -0.11 -19.15 -10.88
N MET A 503 1.16 -19.03 -10.51
CA MET A 503 2.01 -20.18 -10.23
C MET A 503 2.49 -20.16 -8.77
N GLY A 504 2.60 -21.32 -8.14
CA GLY A 504 3.11 -21.47 -6.76
C GLY A 504 2.31 -22.46 -5.90
N ALA A 505 2.94 -22.94 -4.84
CA ALA A 505 2.32 -23.79 -3.83
C ALA A 505 1.21 -23.04 -3.07
N LYS A 506 0.39 -23.78 -2.30
CA LYS A 506 -0.64 -23.18 -1.42
C LYS A 506 0.01 -22.11 -0.53
N ASP A 507 -0.73 -21.01 -0.37
CA ASP A 507 -0.29 -19.87 0.44
C ASP A 507 -0.17 -20.27 1.92
N ILE A 508 0.51 -19.43 2.71
CA ILE A 508 0.78 -19.70 4.12
C ILE A 508 -0.57 -19.67 4.90
N PRO A 509 -0.94 -20.73 5.66
CA PRO A 509 -2.28 -20.91 6.20
C PRO A 509 -2.73 -19.80 7.17
N LYS A 510 -3.99 -19.37 7.11
CA LYS A 510 -4.52 -18.30 7.96
C LYS A 510 -4.21 -18.54 9.46
N PRO A 511 -3.70 -17.54 10.21
CA PRO A 511 -3.37 -17.71 11.62
C PRO A 511 -4.61 -17.92 12.50
N SER A 512 -4.41 -18.49 13.68
CA SER A 512 -5.49 -18.64 14.66
C SER A 512 -5.91 -17.30 15.27
N VAL A 513 -7.08 -17.26 15.92
CA VAL A 513 -7.54 -16.07 16.66
C VAL A 513 -6.57 -15.73 17.80
N THR A 514 -5.97 -16.73 18.43
CA THR A 514 -4.97 -16.54 19.50
C THR A 514 -3.71 -15.87 18.96
N ASP A 515 -3.17 -16.36 17.84
CA ASP A 515 -2.00 -15.75 17.18
C ASP A 515 -2.29 -14.31 16.76
N PHE A 516 -3.51 -14.05 16.28
CA PHE A 516 -3.97 -12.71 15.93
C PHE A 516 -3.98 -11.77 17.15
N ILE A 517 -4.58 -12.18 18.27
CA ILE A 517 -4.64 -11.38 19.50
C ILE A 517 -3.22 -11.08 20.01
N GLU A 518 -2.34 -12.09 20.03
CA GLU A 518 -0.94 -11.91 20.44
C GLU A 518 -0.21 -10.92 19.53
N ALA A 519 -0.39 -11.05 18.21
CA ALA A 519 0.22 -10.15 17.23
C ALA A 519 -0.29 -8.70 17.38
N VAL A 520 -1.58 -8.49 17.62
CA VAL A 520 -2.13 -7.14 17.88
C VAL A 520 -1.54 -6.58 19.17
N ASN A 521 -1.48 -7.35 20.25
CA ASN A 521 -0.89 -6.90 21.51
C ASN A 521 0.59 -6.53 21.36
N HIS A 522 1.36 -7.34 20.64
CA HIS A 522 2.75 -7.04 20.36
C HIS A 522 2.90 -5.73 19.58
N THR A 523 2.06 -5.53 18.56
CA THR A 523 2.06 -4.30 17.76
C THR A 523 1.62 -3.08 18.59
N LEU A 524 0.66 -3.24 19.50
CA LEU A 524 0.24 -2.17 20.42
C LEU A 524 1.37 -1.78 21.38
N SER A 525 2.13 -2.74 21.90
CA SER A 525 3.30 -2.46 22.74
C SER A 525 4.35 -1.66 21.97
N TYR A 526 4.62 -2.06 20.73
CA TYR A 526 5.51 -1.31 19.83
C TYR A 526 5.02 0.12 19.58
N ILE A 527 3.71 0.32 19.31
CA ILE A 527 3.14 1.66 19.11
C ILE A 527 3.21 2.50 20.39
N LYS A 528 3.05 1.90 21.58
CA LYS A 528 3.19 2.61 22.86
C LYS A 528 4.62 3.10 23.06
N GLU A 529 5.61 2.28 22.72
CA GLU A 529 7.03 2.59 22.84
C GLU A 529 7.46 3.69 21.85
N HIS A 530 7.04 3.57 20.58
CA HIS A 530 7.49 4.44 19.48
C HIS A 530 6.47 5.52 19.07
N GLY A 531 5.37 5.69 19.80
CA GLY A 531 4.23 6.50 19.35
C GLY A 531 4.57 7.96 19.06
N LYS A 532 5.52 8.55 19.81
CA LYS A 532 5.99 9.92 19.52
C LYS A 532 6.73 9.98 18.19
N GLU A 533 7.62 9.03 17.93
CA GLU A 533 8.44 8.99 16.71
C GLU A 533 7.60 8.71 15.47
N LEU A 534 6.62 7.79 15.59
CA LEU A 534 5.63 7.52 14.55
C LEU A 534 4.83 8.78 14.20
N LYS A 535 4.43 9.56 15.21
CA LYS A 535 3.72 10.81 15.01
C LYS A 535 4.61 11.87 14.36
N ASP A 536 5.86 12.00 14.79
CA ASP A 536 6.82 12.97 14.24
C ASP A 536 7.10 12.70 12.75
N ILE A 537 7.28 11.43 12.36
CA ILE A 537 7.49 11.03 10.95
C ILE A 537 6.31 11.48 10.08
N PHE A 538 5.08 11.34 10.57
CA PHE A 538 3.87 11.69 9.83
C PHE A 538 3.53 13.19 9.88
N ALA A 539 3.84 13.89 10.98
CA ALA A 539 3.61 15.33 11.13
C ALA A 539 4.48 16.15 10.15
N LEU A 540 5.72 15.70 9.93
CA LEU A 540 6.64 16.29 8.95
C LEU A 540 6.13 16.22 7.50
N ASP A 541 5.15 15.34 7.22
CA ASP A 541 4.51 15.18 5.91
C ASP A 541 3.29 16.13 5.75
N ASN A 542 2.65 16.53 6.85
CA ASN A 542 1.42 17.34 6.85
C ASN A 542 1.64 18.87 6.99
N GLU A 543 2.82 19.31 7.43
CA GLU A 543 3.16 20.75 7.51
C GLU A 543 3.19 21.45 6.12
N LEU A 544 3.08 20.70 5.02
CA LEU A 544 3.09 21.25 3.65
C LEU A 544 1.71 21.59 3.07
N VAL A 545 0.61 21.43 3.83
CA VAL A 545 -0.74 21.83 3.37
C VAL A 545 -1.20 23.18 3.96
N GLN A 546 -0.46 23.80 4.90
CA GLN A 546 -0.92 25.02 5.58
C GLN A 546 0.03 26.21 5.69
N ASP A 547 1.25 26.20 5.13
CA ASP A 547 2.11 27.39 5.19
C ASP A 547 1.77 28.43 4.10
N ASN A 548 0.68 29.17 4.36
CA ASN A 548 0.43 30.52 3.88
C ASN A 548 0.39 31.46 5.11
N SER A 549 1.55 31.84 5.64
CA SER A 549 1.73 33.16 6.26
C SER A 549 3.20 33.44 6.54
N SER A 550 3.63 34.62 6.11
CA SER A 550 4.91 35.29 6.35
C SER A 550 5.39 35.26 7.81
N ASP A 551 6.71 35.15 7.96
CA ASP A 551 7.54 35.58 9.11
C ASP A 551 7.10 35.18 10.52
N VAL A 552 7.83 34.24 11.15
CA VAL A 552 8.79 34.50 12.24
C VAL A 552 9.68 33.26 12.39
N SER A 553 10.98 33.44 12.17
CA SER A 553 12.02 32.49 12.53
C SER A 553 12.05 32.30 14.05
N VAL A 554 11.48 31.20 14.56
CA VAL A 554 11.81 30.70 15.89
C VAL A 554 12.72 29.49 15.74
N ASN A 555 14.02 29.76 15.93
CA ASN A 555 15.06 28.74 16.09
C ASN A 555 14.64 27.71 17.13
N ARG A 556 14.24 26.51 16.70
CA ARG A 556 14.29 25.32 17.56
C ARG A 556 15.69 24.73 17.48
N PRO A 557 16.33 24.40 18.62
CA PRO A 557 17.68 23.87 18.61
C PRO A 557 17.66 22.49 17.96
N ILE A 558 18.48 22.35 16.91
CA ILE A 558 18.86 21.07 16.32
C ILE A 558 19.65 20.34 17.40
N SER A 559 19.00 19.42 18.12
CA SER A 559 19.71 18.50 18.98
C SER A 559 20.58 17.60 18.13
N SER A 560 21.89 17.82 18.25
CA SER A 560 22.95 16.97 17.72
C SER A 560 22.85 15.55 18.29
N SER A 561 22.36 14.61 17.49
CA SER A 561 22.73 13.20 17.60
C SER A 561 22.62 12.53 16.22
N LYS A 562 23.39 11.47 16.03
CA LYS A 562 23.69 10.78 14.77
C LYS A 562 22.50 10.05 14.09
N ASP A 563 21.25 10.44 14.36
CA ASP A 563 20.06 9.83 13.79
C ASP A 563 19.41 10.76 12.76
N GLN A 564 19.91 10.73 11.52
CA GLN A 564 19.12 11.25 10.40
C GLN A 564 17.89 10.33 10.24
N LYS A 565 16.80 10.65 10.96
CA LYS A 565 15.48 10.07 10.71
C LYS A 565 15.20 10.20 9.21
N ARG A 566 15.03 9.08 8.51
CA ARG A 566 14.73 9.10 7.06
C ARG A 566 13.40 9.80 6.87
N LYS A 567 13.40 10.90 6.12
CA LYS A 567 12.18 11.60 5.72
C LYS A 567 11.53 10.85 4.57
N ILE A 568 10.21 10.89 4.53
CA ILE A 568 9.44 10.43 3.38
C ILE A 568 9.87 11.29 2.16
N PRO A 569 10.23 10.69 1.01
CA PRO A 569 10.57 11.43 -0.20
C PRO A 569 9.42 12.34 -0.64
N LYS A 570 9.73 13.58 -0.97
CA LYS A 570 8.73 14.60 -1.36
C LYS A 570 8.26 14.47 -2.80
N ASP A 571 8.96 13.68 -3.61
CA ASP A 571 8.72 13.48 -5.03
C ASP A 571 7.85 12.26 -5.33
N VAL A 572 7.20 11.70 -4.31
CA VAL A 572 6.38 10.49 -4.39
C VAL A 572 4.93 10.82 -4.05
N ILE A 573 4.01 10.19 -4.77
CA ILE A 573 2.56 10.31 -4.49
C ILE A 573 2.27 9.79 -3.08
N PRO A 574 1.48 10.50 -2.26
CA PRO A 574 1.10 10.03 -0.93
C PRO A 574 0.54 8.61 -0.96
N TRP A 575 0.95 7.76 -0.02
CA TRP A 575 0.60 6.34 0.00
C TRP A 575 -0.92 6.07 0.05
N LYS A 576 -1.67 6.97 0.68
CA LYS A 576 -3.14 6.94 0.67
C LYS A 576 -3.75 6.98 -0.74
N LEU A 577 -2.98 7.46 -1.74
CA LEU A 577 -3.40 7.61 -3.13
C LEU A 577 -2.81 6.54 -4.06
N MET A 578 -1.81 5.76 -3.62
CA MET A 578 -1.08 4.83 -4.48
C MET A 578 -1.94 3.71 -5.07
N LEU A 579 -3.03 3.30 -4.38
CA LEU A 579 -3.96 2.34 -4.96
C LEU A 579 -4.68 2.88 -6.20
N ALA A 580 -5.04 4.16 -6.23
CA ALA A 580 -5.62 4.78 -7.42
C ALA A 580 -4.60 4.94 -8.54
N GLU A 581 -3.37 5.37 -8.21
CA GLU A 581 -2.27 5.42 -9.18
C GLU A 581 -2.02 4.04 -9.81
N ASP A 582 -2.00 2.98 -9.02
CA ASP A 582 -1.80 1.61 -9.49
C ASP A 582 -2.98 1.09 -10.36
N ILE A 583 -4.21 1.55 -10.10
CA ILE A 583 -5.36 1.30 -10.98
C ILE A 583 -5.13 2.01 -12.31
N VAL A 584 -4.77 3.29 -12.29
CA VAL A 584 -4.48 4.08 -13.50
C VAL A 584 -3.32 3.46 -14.29
N TYR A 585 -2.28 2.96 -13.62
CA TYR A 585 -1.18 2.22 -14.24
C TYR A 585 -1.64 0.90 -14.87
N SER A 586 -2.56 0.18 -14.21
CA SER A 586 -3.12 -1.06 -14.77
C SER A 586 -3.85 -0.80 -16.09
N TYR A 587 -4.53 0.35 -16.22
CA TYR A 587 -5.15 0.78 -17.47
C TYR A 587 -4.12 1.13 -18.54
N PHE A 588 -3.09 1.90 -18.15
CA PHE A 588 -2.01 2.33 -19.02
C PHE A 588 -1.37 1.14 -19.74
N ILE A 589 -1.04 0.06 -19.01
CA ILE A 589 -0.48 -1.16 -19.62
C ILE A 589 -1.47 -1.87 -20.55
N GLN A 590 -2.77 -1.92 -20.21
CA GLN A 590 -3.78 -2.58 -21.07
C GLN A 590 -3.87 -1.90 -22.44
N ASN A 591 -3.76 -0.57 -22.47
CA ASN A 591 -3.79 0.21 -23.70
C ASN A 591 -2.49 0.12 -24.49
N ASP A 592 -1.33 0.02 -23.83
CA ASP A 592 -0.06 -0.21 -24.52
C ASP A 592 0.01 -1.62 -25.12
N SER A 593 -0.58 -2.64 -24.48
CA SER A 593 -0.59 -4.02 -25.00
C SER A 593 -1.58 -4.26 -26.16
N SER A 594 -2.44 -3.29 -26.46
CA SER A 594 -3.42 -3.35 -27.56
C SER A 594 -3.00 -2.55 -28.79
N LYS A 595 -1.82 -1.91 -28.73
CA LYS A 595 -1.09 -1.30 -29.86
C LYS A 595 0.07 -2.20 -30.25
#